data_AF-A0A517N6J9-F1
#
_entry.id   AF-A0A517N6J9-F1
#
_cell.length_a   1.000
_cell.length_b   1.000
_cell.length_c   1.000
_cell.angle_alpha   90.00
_cell.angle_beta   90.00
_cell.angle_gamma   90.00
#
_symmetry.space_group_name_H-M   'P 1'
#
loop_
_entity.id
_entity.type
_entity.pdbx_description
1 polymer ?
#
loop_
_entity_poly.entity_id
_entity_poly.type
_entity_poly.pdbx_seq_one_letter_code
_entity_poly.pdbx_strand_id
1 'polypeptide(L)'
;MIQKLLNAFVAFSVATVITQLILFGYILTRGHFSSETVTKVIALVNGIDITGNRLQQILRQSEDREQPDFDEILEARKLEGYDSDIRIQSQQTFRDELSTKLADLRTEQDRFDERRTSFKAELQQIREGSQKKGLQDVQRTLQALDPVQAKEQLLIMYDDERIDDVVTIIQAMSGEKRKDILAEFVSKDETEKLAEILRQIGEGMPTTSLINQAVDGL
;
A
#
# COMPACT_ATOMS: atom_id res chain seq x y z
N MET A 1 45.49 24.40 -24.30
CA MET A 1 44.45 25.44 -24.48
C MET A 1 43.59 25.22 -25.71
N ILE A 2 44.15 24.93 -26.90
CA ILE A 2 43.42 24.69 -28.16
C ILE A 2 42.25 23.68 -28.03
N GLN A 3 42.46 22.58 -27.32
CA GLN A 3 41.47 21.50 -27.22
C GLN A 3 40.22 21.88 -26.39
N LYS A 4 40.35 22.83 -25.45
CA LYS A 4 39.21 23.34 -24.68
C LYS A 4 38.34 24.30 -25.52
N LEU A 5 38.95 25.05 -26.43
CA LEU A 5 38.23 25.96 -27.35
C LEU A 5 37.46 25.18 -28.43
N LEU A 6 38.06 24.11 -28.97
CA LEU A 6 37.39 23.28 -29.98
C LEU A 6 36.14 22.60 -29.41
N ASN A 7 36.23 22.07 -28.18
CA ASN A 7 35.10 21.45 -27.50
C ASN A 7 33.97 22.45 -27.20
N ALA A 8 34.30 23.70 -26.88
CA ALA A 8 33.29 24.75 -26.67
C ALA A 8 32.55 25.12 -27.96
N PHE A 9 33.24 25.18 -29.10
CA PHE A 9 32.62 25.48 -30.40
C PHE A 9 31.69 24.37 -30.88
N VAL A 10 32.09 23.12 -30.71
CA VAL A 10 31.25 21.95 -31.02
C VAL A 10 30.03 21.92 -30.12
N ALA A 11 30.19 22.14 -28.80
CA ALA A 11 29.08 22.19 -27.87
C ALA A 11 28.08 23.30 -28.22
N PHE A 12 28.56 24.48 -28.63
CA PHE A 12 27.71 25.58 -29.06
C PHE A 12 26.91 25.25 -30.33
N SER A 13 27.57 24.64 -31.33
CA SER A 13 26.94 24.25 -32.60
C SER A 13 25.88 23.17 -32.40
N VAL A 14 26.16 22.17 -31.55
CA VAL A 14 25.20 21.11 -31.21
C VAL A 14 23.99 21.69 -30.45
N ALA A 15 24.21 22.62 -29.52
CA ALA A 15 23.14 23.29 -28.80
C ALA A 15 22.20 24.09 -29.72
N THR A 16 22.75 24.76 -30.76
CA THR A 16 21.94 25.52 -31.72
C THR A 16 21.05 24.62 -32.57
N VAL A 17 21.59 23.51 -33.08
CA VAL A 17 20.84 22.56 -33.89
C VAL A 17 19.72 21.90 -33.08
N ILE A 18 19.99 21.53 -31.83
CA ILE A 18 18.98 20.95 -30.93
C ILE A 18 17.86 21.96 -30.66
N THR A 19 18.21 23.23 -30.44
CA THR A 19 17.21 24.29 -30.18
C THR A 19 16.31 24.51 -31.40
N GLN A 20 16.86 24.48 -32.61
CA GLN A 20 16.08 24.59 -33.86
C GLN A 20 15.12 23.40 -34.03
N LEU A 21 15.58 22.18 -33.73
CA LEU A 21 14.72 20.98 -33.78
C LEU A 21 13.57 21.04 -32.78
N ILE A 22 13.83 21.48 -31.55
CA ILE A 22 12.80 21.63 -30.51
C ILE A 22 11.79 22.71 -30.92
N LEU A 23 12.25 23.85 -31.42
CA LEU A 23 11.36 24.93 -31.88
C LEU A 23 10.47 24.45 -33.04
N PHE A 24 11.03 23.72 -34.00
CA PHE A 24 10.30 23.18 -35.13
C PHE A 24 9.26 22.13 -34.71
N GLY A 25 9.64 21.21 -33.81
CA GLY A 25 8.72 20.23 -33.24
C GLY A 25 7.60 20.87 -32.41
N TYR A 26 7.92 21.94 -31.67
CA TYR A 26 6.93 22.71 -30.91
C TYR A 26 5.89 23.38 -31.81
N ILE A 27 6.33 23.98 -32.93
CA ILE A 27 5.44 24.62 -33.90
C ILE A 27 4.53 23.59 -34.59
N LEU A 28 5.06 22.40 -34.92
CA LEU A 28 4.29 21.32 -35.52
C LEU A 28 3.23 20.75 -34.56
N THR A 29 3.58 20.51 -33.31
CA THR A 29 2.66 19.96 -32.30
C THR A 29 1.55 20.93 -31.89
N ARG A 30 1.80 22.25 -31.97
CA ARG A 30 0.80 23.28 -31.69
C ARG A 30 -0.19 23.53 -32.85
N GLY A 31 -0.04 22.81 -33.97
CA GLY A 31 -1.06 22.75 -35.03
C GLY A 31 -1.22 24.02 -35.88
N HIS A 32 -0.24 24.94 -35.88
CA HIS A 32 -0.33 26.20 -36.63
C HIS A 32 -0.19 26.05 -38.16
N PHE A 33 0.20 24.87 -38.65
CA PHE A 33 0.20 24.51 -40.08
C PHE A 33 -1.19 24.01 -40.52
N SER A 34 -2.19 24.90 -40.50
CA SER A 34 -3.41 24.69 -41.26
C SER A 34 -3.14 25.01 -42.74
N SER A 35 -3.74 24.24 -43.66
CA SER A 35 -3.76 24.54 -45.10
C SER A 35 -4.17 25.99 -45.40
N GLU A 36 -4.98 26.59 -44.50
CA GLU A 36 -5.41 27.98 -44.57
C GLU A 36 -4.27 28.98 -44.36
N THR A 37 -3.30 28.69 -43.47
CA THR A 37 -2.14 29.57 -43.22
C THR A 37 -1.18 29.54 -44.42
N VAL A 38 -0.96 28.37 -45.02
CA VAL A 38 -0.12 28.21 -46.22
C VAL A 38 -0.76 28.92 -47.41
N THR A 39 -2.08 28.81 -47.57
CA THR A 39 -2.81 29.52 -48.63
C THR A 39 -2.75 31.04 -48.42
N LYS A 40 -2.85 31.54 -47.18
CA LYS A 40 -2.69 32.97 -46.87
C LYS A 40 -1.29 33.49 -47.19
N VAL A 41 -0.25 32.72 -46.89
CA VAL A 41 1.13 33.11 -47.21
C VAL A 41 1.36 33.11 -48.72
N ILE A 42 0.87 32.09 -49.44
CA ILE A 42 0.96 32.03 -50.91
C ILE A 42 0.16 33.17 -51.56
N ALA A 43 -1.04 33.48 -51.05
CA ALA A 43 -1.87 34.57 -51.56
C ALA A 43 -1.23 35.94 -51.28
N LEU A 44 -0.63 36.14 -50.10
CA LEU A 44 0.07 37.36 -49.74
C LEU A 44 1.32 37.58 -50.63
N VAL A 45 2.06 36.51 -50.92
CA VAL A 45 3.20 36.55 -51.87
C VAL A 45 2.72 36.84 -53.30
N ASN A 46 1.51 36.41 -53.67
CA ASN A 46 0.87 36.75 -54.95
C ASN A 46 0.12 38.10 -54.93
N GLY A 47 0.19 38.87 -53.84
CA GLY A 47 -0.38 40.22 -53.75
C GLY A 47 -1.90 40.30 -53.54
N ILE A 48 -2.55 39.21 -53.11
CA ILE A 48 -4.00 39.18 -52.86
C ILE A 48 -4.26 39.36 -51.36
N ASP A 49 -4.83 40.51 -50.96
CA ASP A 49 -5.21 40.77 -49.57
C ASP A 49 -6.59 40.16 -49.24
N ILE A 50 -6.57 38.97 -48.64
CA ILE A 50 -7.76 38.21 -48.22
C ILE A 50 -8.49 38.90 -47.04
N THR A 51 -7.84 39.83 -46.35
CA THR A 51 -8.33 40.44 -45.11
C THR A 51 -9.53 41.37 -45.35
N GLY A 52 -9.51 42.15 -46.45
CA GLY A 52 -10.58 43.08 -46.79
C GLY A 52 -11.91 42.42 -47.16
N ASN A 53 -11.87 41.34 -47.95
CA ASN A 53 -13.08 40.61 -48.38
C ASN A 53 -13.79 39.93 -47.19
N ARG A 54 -13.02 39.44 -46.21
CA ARG A 54 -13.59 38.84 -45.00
C ARG A 54 -14.29 39.87 -44.11
N LEU A 55 -13.69 41.07 -43.99
CA LEU A 55 -14.29 42.15 -43.21
C LEU A 55 -15.59 42.66 -43.83
N GLN A 56 -15.63 42.77 -45.16
CA GLN A 56 -16.82 43.21 -45.89
C GLN A 56 -17.96 42.18 -45.85
N GLN A 57 -17.61 40.89 -45.82
CA GLN A 57 -18.59 39.80 -45.63
C GLN A 57 -19.20 39.82 -44.23
N ILE A 58 -18.39 40.09 -43.19
CA ILE A 58 -18.88 40.19 -41.80
C ILE A 58 -19.84 41.37 -41.63
N LEU A 59 -19.53 42.53 -42.23
CA LEU A 59 -20.36 43.74 -42.14
C LEU A 59 -21.74 43.56 -42.81
N ARG A 60 -21.80 42.90 -43.97
CA ARG A 60 -23.09 42.59 -44.62
C ARG A 60 -23.94 41.61 -43.82
N GLN A 61 -23.29 40.63 -43.17
CA GLN A 61 -23.99 39.65 -42.35
C GLN A 61 -24.51 40.21 -41.02
N SER A 62 -24.00 41.36 -40.57
CA SER A 62 -24.50 42.03 -39.37
C SER A 62 -25.73 42.91 -39.60
N GLU A 63 -25.98 43.34 -40.84
CA GLU A 63 -27.09 44.25 -41.17
C GLU A 63 -28.45 43.52 -41.26
N ASP A 64 -28.43 42.21 -41.55
CA ASP A 64 -29.61 41.34 -41.70
C ASP A 64 -30.04 40.61 -40.40
N ARG A 65 -29.60 41.05 -39.21
CA ARG A 65 -30.01 40.41 -37.95
C ARG A 65 -31.31 41.01 -37.43
N GLU A 66 -32.39 40.24 -37.52
CA GLU A 66 -33.66 40.52 -36.82
C GLU A 66 -33.38 40.73 -35.31
N GLN A 67 -33.82 41.86 -34.77
CA GLN A 67 -33.73 42.13 -33.33
C GLN A 67 -34.90 41.44 -32.61
N PRO A 68 -34.64 40.61 -31.59
CA PRO A 68 -35.69 39.88 -30.90
C PRO A 68 -36.64 40.81 -30.14
N ASP A 69 -37.92 40.45 -30.09
CA ASP A 69 -38.94 41.17 -29.35
C ASP A 69 -38.79 40.93 -27.83
N PHE A 70 -39.30 41.85 -27.00
CA PHE A 70 -39.15 41.77 -25.55
C PHE A 70 -39.73 40.47 -24.96
N ASP A 71 -40.87 40.00 -25.49
CA ASP A 71 -41.51 38.76 -25.04
C ASP A 71 -40.67 37.52 -25.38
N GLU A 72 -39.99 37.52 -26.54
CA GLU A 72 -39.07 36.45 -26.95
C GLU A 72 -37.84 36.38 -26.04
N ILE A 73 -37.30 37.53 -25.63
CA ILE A 73 -36.20 37.61 -24.66
C ILE A 73 -36.65 37.09 -23.29
N LEU A 74 -37.88 37.42 -22.87
CA LEU A 74 -38.43 36.98 -21.58
C LEU A 74 -38.64 35.46 -21.56
N GLU A 75 -39.16 34.88 -22.64
CA GLU A 75 -39.33 33.43 -22.79
C GLU A 75 -37.98 32.70 -22.81
N ALA A 76 -37.02 33.19 -23.60
CA ALA A 76 -35.68 32.63 -23.63
C ALA A 76 -35.00 32.61 -22.25
N ARG A 77 -35.12 33.71 -21.49
CA ARG A 77 -34.59 33.78 -20.12
C ARG A 77 -35.28 32.82 -19.14
N LYS A 78 -36.59 32.60 -19.29
CA LYS A 78 -37.32 31.62 -18.48
C LYS A 78 -36.83 30.20 -18.77
N LEU A 79 -36.68 29.85 -20.04
CA LEU A 79 -36.17 28.54 -20.46
C LEU A 79 -34.73 28.30 -19.98
N GLU A 80 -33.86 29.31 -20.07
CA GLU A 80 -32.50 29.24 -19.53
C GLU A 80 -32.48 29.06 -18.00
N GLY A 81 -33.39 29.74 -17.29
CA GLY A 81 -33.57 29.55 -15.85
C GLY A 81 -33.96 28.12 -15.49
N TYR A 82 -34.93 27.54 -16.20
CA TYR A 82 -35.36 26.16 -15.99
C TYR A 82 -34.25 25.14 -16.26
N ASP A 83 -33.47 25.31 -17.34
CA ASP A 83 -32.33 24.42 -17.62
C ASP A 83 -31.26 24.49 -16.52
N SER A 84 -30.96 25.71 -16.04
CA SER A 84 -30.03 25.90 -14.92
C SER A 84 -30.54 25.22 -13.63
N ASP A 85 -31.82 25.32 -13.32
CA ASP A 85 -32.42 24.70 -12.14
C ASP A 85 -32.36 23.16 -12.21
N ILE A 86 -32.71 22.58 -13.37
CA ILE A 86 -32.61 21.13 -13.62
C ILE A 86 -31.16 20.68 -13.44
N ARG A 87 -30.21 21.44 -13.98
CA ARG A 87 -28.78 21.13 -13.85
C ARG A 87 -28.34 21.15 -12.39
N ILE A 88 -28.71 22.18 -11.63
CA ILE A 88 -28.38 22.28 -10.19
C ILE A 88 -28.99 21.11 -9.41
N GLN A 89 -30.25 20.76 -9.67
CA GLN A 89 -30.92 19.64 -9.03
C GLN A 89 -30.22 18.31 -9.33
N SER A 90 -29.82 18.08 -10.60
CA SER A 90 -29.08 16.87 -10.98
C SER A 90 -27.73 16.78 -10.27
N GLN A 91 -26.99 17.89 -10.17
CA GLN A 91 -25.70 17.95 -9.49
C GLN A 91 -25.84 17.68 -7.98
N GLN A 92 -26.87 18.23 -7.34
CA GLN A 92 -27.18 17.95 -5.94
C GLN A 92 -27.49 16.46 -5.74
N THR A 93 -28.33 15.89 -6.60
CA THR A 93 -28.67 14.45 -6.55
C THR A 93 -27.43 13.58 -6.68
N PHE A 94 -26.54 13.86 -7.63
CA PHE A 94 -25.29 13.11 -7.79
C PHE A 94 -24.36 13.26 -6.59
N ARG A 95 -24.26 14.46 -6.02
CA ARG A 95 -23.46 14.69 -4.81
C ARG A 95 -23.99 13.85 -3.64
N ASP A 96 -25.30 13.82 -3.44
CA ASP A 96 -25.92 13.07 -2.35
C ASP A 96 -25.77 11.56 -2.55
N GLU A 97 -25.89 11.08 -3.79
CA GLU A 97 -25.62 9.68 -4.12
C GLU A 97 -24.15 9.31 -3.85
N LEU A 98 -23.20 10.14 -4.27
CA LEU A 98 -21.77 9.93 -4.01
C LEU A 98 -21.47 9.93 -2.50
N SER A 99 -22.06 10.85 -1.74
CA SER A 99 -21.91 10.90 -0.30
C SER A 99 -22.42 9.62 0.36
N THR A 100 -23.56 9.09 -0.10
CA THR A 100 -24.13 7.83 0.38
C THR A 100 -23.20 6.66 0.06
N LYS A 101 -22.74 6.53 -1.19
CA LYS A 101 -21.81 5.46 -1.58
C LYS A 101 -20.49 5.50 -0.80
N LEU A 102 -19.98 6.69 -0.49
CA LEU A 102 -18.78 6.85 0.34
C LEU A 102 -19.01 6.43 1.79
N ALA A 103 -20.17 6.73 2.36
CA ALA A 103 -20.54 6.27 3.70
C ALA A 103 -20.68 4.75 3.76
N ASP A 104 -21.32 4.15 2.75
CA ASP A 104 -21.45 2.69 2.62
C ASP A 104 -20.08 2.03 2.49
N LEU A 105 -19.20 2.56 1.63
CA LEU A 105 -17.86 2.02 1.44
C LEU A 105 -17.03 2.07 2.72
N ARG A 106 -17.10 3.18 3.47
CA ARG A 106 -16.43 3.30 4.77
C ARG A 106 -16.96 2.27 5.77
N THR A 107 -18.27 2.10 5.83
CA THR A 107 -18.90 1.10 6.70
C THR A 107 -18.44 -0.32 6.36
N GLU A 108 -18.35 -0.66 5.07
CA GLU A 108 -17.86 -1.96 4.63
C GLU A 108 -16.37 -2.16 4.90
N GLN A 109 -15.55 -1.10 4.77
CA GLN A 109 -14.14 -1.13 5.15
C GLN A 109 -13.98 -1.39 6.66
N ASP A 110 -14.70 -0.65 7.50
CA ASP A 110 -14.65 -0.82 8.94
C ASP A 110 -15.05 -2.24 9.37
N ARG A 111 -16.14 -2.78 8.79
CA ARG A 111 -16.57 -4.18 9.02
C ARG A 111 -15.55 -5.20 8.54
N PHE A 112 -14.88 -4.94 7.42
CA PHE A 112 -13.83 -5.82 6.92
C PHE A 112 -12.62 -5.81 7.85
N ASP A 113 -12.18 -4.64 8.28
CA ASP A 113 -11.04 -4.49 9.19
C ASP A 113 -11.33 -5.10 10.57
N GLU A 114 -12.55 -4.95 11.08
CA GLU A 114 -13.00 -5.61 12.30
C GLU A 114 -12.94 -7.13 12.17
N ARG A 115 -13.55 -7.71 11.12
CA ARG A 115 -13.50 -9.16 10.85
C ARG A 115 -12.09 -9.69 10.67
N ARG A 116 -11.23 -8.94 9.99
CA ARG A 116 -9.82 -9.32 9.82
C ARG A 116 -9.11 -9.35 11.17
N THR A 117 -9.38 -8.37 12.02
CA THR A 117 -8.77 -8.26 13.34
C THR A 117 -9.25 -9.38 14.27
N SER A 118 -10.56 -9.64 14.31
CA SER A 118 -11.13 -10.76 15.08
C SER A 118 -10.60 -12.10 14.59
N PHE A 119 -10.55 -12.33 13.28
CA PHE A 119 -10.00 -13.56 12.70
C PHE A 119 -8.53 -13.76 13.05
N LYS A 120 -7.71 -12.71 13.01
CA LYS A 120 -6.31 -12.79 13.46
C LYS A 120 -6.20 -13.12 14.94
N ALA A 121 -7.05 -12.52 15.78
CA ALA A 121 -7.07 -12.80 17.22
C ALA A 121 -7.49 -14.25 17.49
N GLU A 122 -8.52 -14.77 16.82
CA GLU A 122 -8.94 -16.16 16.91
C GLU A 122 -7.85 -17.13 16.44
N LEU A 123 -7.18 -16.85 15.32
CA LEU A 123 -6.06 -17.66 14.85
C LEU A 123 -4.92 -17.69 15.86
N GLN A 124 -4.60 -16.55 16.48
CA GLN A 124 -3.57 -16.46 17.50
C GLN A 124 -3.97 -17.27 18.75
N GLN A 125 -5.22 -17.14 19.20
CA GLN A 125 -5.75 -17.90 20.32
C GLN A 125 -5.74 -19.41 20.05
N ILE A 126 -6.11 -19.84 18.83
CA ILE A 126 -6.03 -21.25 18.41
C ILE A 126 -4.58 -21.73 18.44
N ARG A 127 -3.64 -20.97 17.90
CA ARG A 127 -2.20 -21.32 17.91
C ARG A 127 -1.67 -21.47 19.34
N GLU A 128 -1.91 -20.48 20.19
CA GLU A 128 -1.49 -20.50 21.59
C GLU A 128 -2.16 -21.64 22.37
N GLY A 129 -3.45 -21.89 22.13
CA GLY A 129 -4.20 -22.99 22.72
C GLY A 129 -3.68 -24.35 22.29
N SER A 130 -3.43 -24.55 20.99
CA SER A 130 -2.88 -25.78 20.42
C SER A 130 -1.45 -26.05 20.90
N GLN A 131 -0.61 -25.03 21.01
CA GLN A 131 0.76 -25.17 21.52
C GLN A 131 0.76 -25.54 23.00
N LYS A 132 -0.04 -24.85 23.83
CA LYS A 132 -0.19 -25.18 25.27
C LYS A 132 -0.76 -26.58 25.47
N LYS A 133 -1.75 -26.98 24.67
CA LYS A 133 -2.34 -28.32 24.72
C LYS A 133 -1.34 -29.40 24.29
N GLY A 134 -0.59 -29.15 23.20
CA GLY A 134 0.48 -30.04 22.74
C GLY A 134 1.55 -30.25 23.81
N LEU A 135 1.98 -29.19 24.49
CA LEU A 135 2.97 -29.30 25.57
C LEU A 135 2.42 -30.09 26.77
N GLN A 136 1.16 -29.87 27.15
CA GLN A 136 0.49 -30.66 28.20
C GLN A 136 0.36 -32.14 27.83
N ASP A 137 0.06 -32.44 26.57
CA ASP A 137 -0.05 -33.83 26.11
C ASP A 137 1.32 -34.50 26.09
N VAL A 138 2.38 -33.82 25.63
CA VAL A 138 3.77 -34.29 25.73
C VAL A 138 4.15 -34.55 27.20
N GLN A 139 3.83 -33.62 28.10
CA GLN A 139 4.10 -33.76 29.52
C GLN A 139 3.41 -35.00 30.12
N ARG A 140 2.13 -35.25 29.77
CA ARG A 140 1.39 -36.44 30.22
C ARG A 140 1.98 -37.72 29.67
N THR A 141 2.33 -37.74 28.38
CA THR A 141 2.97 -38.89 27.75
C THR A 141 4.30 -39.21 28.41
N LEU A 142 5.17 -38.21 28.62
CA LEU A 142 6.46 -38.42 29.29
C LEU A 142 6.33 -38.95 30.73
N GLN A 143 5.31 -38.52 31.47
CA GLN A 143 5.04 -39.06 32.82
C GLN A 143 4.51 -40.49 32.81
N ALA A 144 3.88 -40.91 31.72
CA ALA A 144 3.34 -42.26 31.53
C ALA A 144 4.40 -43.25 31.02
N LEU A 145 5.48 -42.75 30.40
CA LEU A 145 6.62 -43.57 29.98
C LEU A 145 7.45 -44.06 31.17
N ASP A 146 8.26 -45.09 30.91
CA ASP A 146 9.28 -45.53 31.86
C ASP A 146 10.35 -44.44 32.05
N PRO A 147 10.94 -44.30 33.25
CA PRO A 147 11.87 -43.21 33.56
C PRO A 147 13.05 -43.08 32.58
N VAL A 148 13.62 -44.21 32.15
CA VAL A 148 14.75 -44.25 31.20
C VAL A 148 14.35 -43.67 29.84
N GLN A 149 13.18 -44.05 29.33
CA GLN A 149 12.67 -43.57 28.05
C GLN A 149 12.31 -42.09 28.12
N ALA A 150 11.68 -41.66 29.21
CA ALA A 150 11.36 -40.25 29.42
C ALA A 150 12.62 -39.37 29.44
N LYS A 151 13.69 -39.82 30.12
CA LYS A 151 15.01 -39.16 30.08
C LYS A 151 15.54 -39.04 28.64
N GLU A 152 15.54 -40.14 27.88
CA GLU A 152 16.03 -40.12 26.49
C GLU A 152 15.28 -39.10 25.63
N GLN A 153 13.95 -39.02 25.76
CA GLN A 153 13.16 -38.03 25.03
C GLN A 153 13.49 -36.59 25.47
N LEU A 154 13.71 -36.35 26.76
CA LEU A 154 14.12 -35.03 27.26
C LEU A 154 15.50 -34.62 26.74
N LEU A 155 16.44 -35.58 26.60
CA LEU A 155 17.76 -35.32 26.03
C LEU A 155 17.68 -35.01 24.53
N ILE A 156 16.84 -35.73 23.77
CA ILE A 156 16.58 -35.41 22.36
C ILE A 156 16.03 -33.99 22.23
N MET A 157 15.05 -33.61 23.06
CA MET A 157 14.51 -32.25 23.06
C MET A 157 15.55 -31.19 23.44
N TYR A 158 16.43 -31.52 24.39
CA TYR A 158 17.54 -30.65 24.77
C TYR A 158 18.50 -30.44 23.61
N ASP A 159 18.88 -31.52 22.92
CA ASP A 159 19.81 -31.49 21.78
C ASP A 159 19.21 -30.76 20.56
N ASP A 160 17.88 -30.76 20.42
CA ASP A 160 17.12 -29.97 19.44
C ASP A 160 16.99 -28.47 19.79
N GLU A 161 17.79 -27.96 20.73
CA GLU A 161 17.77 -26.57 21.22
C GLU A 161 16.45 -26.15 21.92
N ARG A 162 15.61 -27.11 22.32
CA ARG A 162 14.31 -26.86 22.97
C ARG A 162 14.40 -26.93 24.49
N ILE A 163 15.43 -26.32 25.05
CA ILE A 163 15.71 -26.36 26.50
C ILE A 163 14.59 -25.73 27.34
N ASP A 164 13.97 -24.65 26.85
CA ASP A 164 12.87 -23.97 27.53
C ASP A 164 11.63 -24.88 27.67
N ASP A 165 11.34 -25.70 26.66
CA ASP A 165 10.25 -26.69 26.70
C ASP A 165 10.57 -27.78 27.73
N VAL A 166 11.82 -28.26 27.74
CA VAL A 166 12.31 -29.29 28.70
C VAL A 166 12.17 -28.79 30.13
N VAL A 167 12.63 -27.56 30.41
CA VAL A 167 12.50 -26.90 31.71
C VAL A 167 11.04 -26.80 32.12
N THR A 168 10.17 -26.35 31.22
CA THR A 168 8.72 -26.20 31.48
C THR A 168 8.06 -27.54 31.79
N ILE A 169 8.37 -28.59 31.02
CA ILE A 169 7.84 -29.93 31.23
C ILE A 169 8.27 -30.46 32.60
N ILE A 170 9.56 -30.38 32.92
CA ILE A 170 10.11 -30.87 34.19
C ILE A 170 9.50 -30.10 35.37
N GLN A 171 9.39 -28.77 35.29
CA GLN A 171 8.75 -27.95 36.33
C GLN A 171 7.28 -28.31 36.57
N ALA A 172 6.56 -28.76 35.55
CA ALA A 172 5.15 -29.13 35.64
C ALA A 172 4.92 -30.60 36.05
N MET A 173 5.96 -31.46 36.01
CA MET A 173 5.85 -32.87 36.41
C MET A 173 5.56 -33.05 37.90
N SER A 174 4.88 -34.14 38.27
CA SER A 174 4.72 -34.53 39.68
C SER A 174 6.08 -34.81 40.34
N GLY A 175 6.21 -34.55 41.63
CA GLY A 175 7.49 -34.67 42.34
C GLY A 175 8.08 -36.08 42.31
N GLU A 176 7.22 -37.11 42.35
CA GLU A 176 7.62 -38.52 42.25
C GLU A 176 8.17 -38.85 40.86
N LYS A 177 7.40 -38.60 39.80
CA LYS A 177 7.85 -38.87 38.42
C LYS A 177 9.09 -38.06 38.05
N ARG A 178 9.15 -36.80 38.47
CA ARG A 178 10.33 -35.96 38.29
C ARG A 178 11.55 -36.60 38.94
N LYS A 179 11.44 -37.00 40.21
CA LYS A 179 12.54 -37.64 40.94
C LYS A 179 13.02 -38.90 40.21
N ASP A 180 12.11 -39.77 39.80
CA ASP A 180 12.46 -41.03 39.14
C ASP A 180 13.17 -40.79 37.80
N ILE A 181 12.67 -39.87 36.97
CA ILE A 181 13.29 -39.53 35.68
C ILE A 181 14.65 -38.87 35.87
N LEU A 182 14.78 -37.93 36.81
CA LEU A 182 16.05 -37.23 37.05
C LEU A 182 17.14 -38.16 37.60
N ALA A 183 16.76 -39.24 38.28
CA ALA A 183 17.70 -40.25 38.78
C ALA A 183 18.36 -41.05 37.65
N GLU A 184 17.76 -41.11 36.46
CA GLU A 184 18.29 -41.84 35.30
C GLU A 184 19.37 -41.07 34.53
N PHE A 185 19.63 -39.81 34.87
CA PHE A 185 20.75 -39.02 34.31
C PHE A 185 22.06 -39.42 35.01
N VAL A 186 22.67 -40.52 34.56
CA VAL A 186 23.83 -41.13 35.24
C VAL A 186 25.17 -40.87 34.54
N SER A 187 25.19 -40.65 33.23
CA SER A 187 26.46 -40.38 32.55
C SER A 187 26.96 -38.96 32.84
N LYS A 188 28.27 -38.75 32.66
CA LYS A 188 28.89 -37.45 32.92
C LYS A 188 28.30 -36.33 32.05
N ASP A 189 28.12 -36.60 30.76
CA ASP A 189 27.50 -35.66 29.81
C ASP A 189 26.05 -35.33 30.19
N GLU A 190 25.25 -36.36 30.50
CA GLU A 190 23.86 -36.17 30.94
C GLU A 190 23.77 -35.36 32.24
N THR A 191 24.71 -35.56 33.17
CA THR A 191 24.74 -34.83 34.44
C THR A 191 25.03 -33.34 34.23
N GLU A 192 25.90 -32.99 33.28
CA GLU A 192 26.18 -31.61 32.90
C GLU A 192 24.94 -30.94 32.28
N LYS A 193 24.23 -31.64 31.39
CA LYS A 193 22.95 -31.18 30.83
C LYS A 193 21.88 -31.01 31.90
N LEU A 194 21.78 -31.96 32.84
CA LEU A 194 20.86 -31.87 33.98
C LEU A 194 21.18 -30.67 34.87
N ALA A 195 22.46 -30.42 35.16
CA ALA A 195 22.87 -29.27 35.96
C ALA A 195 22.43 -27.95 35.31
N GLU A 196 22.54 -27.84 33.99
CA GLU A 196 22.06 -26.68 33.24
C GLU A 196 20.54 -26.54 33.31
N ILE A 197 19.79 -27.62 33.11
CA ILE A 197 18.32 -27.63 33.26
C ILE A 197 17.92 -27.15 34.67
N LEU A 198 18.56 -27.68 35.72
CA LEU A 198 18.27 -27.29 37.11
C LEU A 198 18.65 -25.84 37.40
N ARG A 199 19.75 -25.33 36.84
CA ARG A 199 20.15 -23.92 36.94
C ARG A 199 19.06 -23.01 36.36
N GLN A 200 18.59 -23.32 35.15
CA GLN A 200 17.53 -22.55 34.50
C GLN A 200 16.21 -22.59 35.27
N ILE A 201 15.85 -23.74 35.84
CA ILE A 201 14.71 -23.85 36.76
C ILE A 201 14.88 -22.92 37.96
N GLY A 202 16.08 -22.87 38.55
CA GLY A 202 16.40 -22.00 39.69
C GLY A 202 16.36 -20.50 39.34
N GLU A 203 16.67 -20.14 38.11
CA GLU A 203 16.60 -18.76 37.59
C GLU A 203 15.19 -18.32 37.18
N GLY A 204 14.21 -19.23 37.24
CA GLY A 204 12.83 -18.94 36.84
C GLY A 204 12.61 -18.92 35.32
N MET A 205 13.53 -19.50 34.55
CA MET A 205 13.37 -19.67 33.11
C MET A 205 12.27 -20.71 32.79
N PRO A 206 11.58 -20.61 31.64
CA PRO A 206 11.69 -19.53 30.64
C PRO A 206 10.87 -18.27 31.00
N THR A 207 10.09 -18.30 32.08
CA THR A 207 9.17 -17.21 32.48
C THR A 207 9.89 -15.87 32.64
N THR A 208 11.03 -15.85 33.33
CA THR A 208 11.85 -14.63 33.51
C THR A 208 12.34 -14.07 32.18
N SER A 209 12.77 -14.92 31.24
CA SER A 209 13.22 -14.50 29.90
C SER A 209 12.09 -13.83 29.11
N LEU A 210 10.89 -14.43 29.12
CA LEU A 210 9.72 -13.88 28.45
C LEU A 210 9.31 -12.51 29.03
N ILE A 211 9.39 -12.35 30.36
CA ILE A 211 9.10 -11.07 31.02
C ILE A 211 10.12 -10.00 30.59
N ASN A 212 11.42 -10.32 30.61
CA ASN A 212 12.46 -9.37 30.22
C ASN A 212 12.31 -8.94 28.75
N GLN A 213 12.03 -9.87 27.84
CA GLN A 213 11.78 -9.55 26.42
C GLN A 213 10.56 -8.64 26.23
N ALA A 214 9.49 -8.84 27.01
CA ALA A 214 8.31 -7.98 26.96
C ALA A 214 8.58 -6.57 27.51
N VAL A 215 9.48 -6.45 28.49
CA VAL A 215 9.89 -5.15 29.06
C VAL A 215 10.83 -4.40 28.12
N ASP A 216 11.78 -5.09 27.48
CA ASP A 216 12.75 -4.48 26.56
C ASP A 216 12.13 -4.08 25.20
N GLY A 217 10.95 -4.66 24.86
CA GLY A 217 10.19 -4.34 23.65
C GLY A 217 9.24 -3.14 23.78
N LEU A 218 9.17 -2.50 24.95
CA LEU A 218 8.42 -1.26 25.22
C LEU A 218 9.34 -0.03 25.14
#